data_AF-A0A7Z8LBL7-F1
#
_entry.id   AF-A0A7Z8LBL7-F1
#
_cell.length_a   1.000
_cell.length_b   1.000
_cell.length_c   1.000
_cell.angle_alpha   90.00
_cell.angle_beta   90.00
_cell.angle_gamma   90.00
#
_symmetry.space_group_name_H-M   'P 1'
#
loop_
_entity.id
_entity.type
_entity.pdbx_description
1 polymer ?
#
loop_
_entity_poly.entity_id
_entity_poly.type
_entity_poly.pdbx_seq_one_letter_code
_entity_poly.pdbx_strand_id
1 'polypeptide(L)' 'ESLNAKIQKIKARACGFRNKRRFINAIYFHLGGLDLMPASIRA' A
#
# COMPACT_ATOMS: atom_id res chain seq x y z
N GLU A 1 17.99 -2.58 -1.99
CA GLU A 1 16.67 -3.19 -2.26
C GLU A 1 15.87 -2.28 -3.20
N SER A 2 15.53 -2.76 -4.39
CA SER A 2 14.85 -1.96 -5.41
C SER A 2 13.38 -1.70 -5.04
N LEU A 3 12.84 -0.53 -5.38
CA LEU A 3 11.41 -0.20 -5.18
C LEU A 3 10.48 -1.27 -5.77
N ASN A 4 10.87 -1.83 -6.92
CA ASN A 4 10.15 -2.92 -7.57
C ASN A 4 10.05 -4.16 -6.68
N ALA A 5 11.10 -4.52 -5.93
CA ALA A 5 11.06 -5.63 -4.99
C ALA A 5 10.09 -5.36 -3.83
N LYS A 6 10.07 -4.12 -3.31
CA LYS A 6 9.12 -3.71 -2.25
C LYS A 6 7.67 -3.77 -2.75
N ILE A 7 7.40 -3.32 -3.97
CA ILE A 7 6.08 -3.38 -4.61
C ILE A 7 5.64 -4.85 -4.82
N GLN A 8 6.53 -5.72 -5.30
CA GLN A 8 6.23 -7.14 -5.43
C GLN A 8 5.95 -7.81 -4.08
N LYS A 9 6.70 -7.45 -3.04
CA LYS A 9 6.48 -7.93 -1.66
C LYS A 9 5.10 -7.53 -1.13
N ILE A 10 4.63 -6.32 -1.40
CA ILE A 10 3.27 -5.87 -1.04
C ILE A 10 2.22 -6.74 -1.76
N LYS A 11 2.40 -7.00 -3.06
CA LYS A 11 1.51 -7.89 -3.82
C LYS A 11 1.47 -9.31 -3.28
N ALA A 12 2.63 -9.88 -2.97
CA ALA A 12 2.75 -11.23 -2.42
C ALA A 12 2.09 -11.35 -1.05
N ARG A 13 2.32 -10.38 -0.15
CA ARG A 13 1.73 -10.35 1.20
C ARG A 13 0.21 -10.23 1.20
N ALA A 14 -0.36 -9.54 0.21
CA ALA A 14 -1.81 -9.40 0.07
C ALA A 14 -2.48 -10.60 -0.64
N CYS A 15 -1.71 -11.58 -1.12
CA CYS A 15 -2.20 -12.68 -1.96
C CYS A 15 -2.92 -12.18 -3.23
N GLY A 16 -2.48 -11.04 -3.77
CA GLY A 16 -3.11 -10.38 -4.92
C GLY A 16 -4.16 -9.33 -4.56
N PHE A 17 -4.59 -8.56 -5.56
CA PHE A 17 -5.57 -7.49 -5.39
C PHE A 17 -6.72 -7.67 -6.35
N ARG A 18 -7.94 -7.47 -5.87
CA ARG A 18 -9.17 -7.57 -6.68
C ARG A 18 -9.27 -6.51 -7.77
N ASN A 19 -8.60 -5.36 -7.59
CA ASN A 19 -8.57 -4.29 -8.59
C ASN A 19 -7.27 -3.48 -8.51
N LYS A 20 -6.94 -2.80 -9.62
CA LYS A 20 -5.72 -1.97 -9.75
C LYS A 20 -5.70 -0.80 -8.75
N ARG A 21 -6.86 -0.18 -8.49
CA ARG A 21 -6.98 0.96 -7.57
C ARG A 21 -6.57 0.59 -6.13
N ARG A 22 -6.96 -0.58 -5.63
CA ARG A 22 -6.56 -1.09 -4.31
C ARG A 22 -5.06 -1.36 -4.24
N PHE A 23 -4.47 -1.87 -5.32
CA PHE A 23 -3.02 -2.09 -5.37
C PHE A 23 -2.26 -0.76 -5.33
N ILE A 24 -2.69 0.23 -6.12
CA ILE A 24 -2.12 1.57 -6.14
C ILE A 24 -2.24 2.23 -4.74
N ASN A 25 -3.41 2.18 -4.11
CA ASN A 25 -3.60 2.71 -2.76
C ASN A 25 -2.69 2.02 -1.74
N ALA A 26 -2.51 0.69 -1.82
CA ALA A 26 -1.61 -0.05 -0.94
C ALA A 26 -0.13 0.35 -1.14
N ILE A 27 0.29 0.60 -2.39
CA ILE A 27 1.62 1.13 -2.68
C ILE A 27 1.79 2.51 -2.04
N TYR A 28 0.84 3.42 -2.22
CA TYR A 28 0.90 4.75 -1.61
C TYR A 28 0.85 4.71 -0.07
N PHE A 29 0.07 3.79 0.52
CA PHE A 29 0.01 3.59 1.97
C PHE A 29 1.35 3.10 2.54
N HIS A 30 1.97 2.09 1.92
CA HIS A 30 3.19 1.48 2.45
C HIS A 30 4.48 2.21 2.05
N LEU A 31 4.50 2.92 0.92
CA LEU A 31 5.72 3.52 0.36
C LEU A 31 5.62 5.02 0.08
N GLY A 32 4.42 5.60 0.10
CA GLY A 32 4.16 6.98 -0.34
C GLY A 32 3.52 7.90 0.70
N GLY A 33 3.40 7.46 1.97
CA GLY A 33 2.89 8.30 3.06
C GLY A 33 1.39 8.63 2.97
N LEU A 34 0.60 7.83 2.24
CA LEU A 34 -0.85 7.98 2.21
C LEU A 34 -1.40 7.63 3.60
N ASP A 35 -1.74 8.64 4.39
CA ASP A 35 -2.38 8.43 5.67
C ASP A 35 -3.86 8.08 5.46
N LEU A 36 -4.15 6.78 5.50
CA LEU A 36 -5.51 6.24 5.47
C LEU A 36 -6.17 6.24 6.85
N MET A 37 -5.52 6.75 7.90
CA MET A 37 -6.19 6.93 9.18
C MET A 37 -7.30 7.96 9.06
N PRO A 38 -8.51 7.65 9.56
CA PRO A 38 -9.54 8.67 9.67
C PRO A 38 -9.02 9.78 10.60
N ALA A 39 -9.27 11.03 10.23
CA ALA A 39 -8.76 12.20 10.97
C ALA A 39 -9.14 12.19 12.47
N SER A 40 -10.16 11.41 12.85
CA SER A 40 -10.59 11.20 14.23
C SER A 40 -9.64 10.36 15.10
N ILE A 41 -8.65 9.67 14.53
CA ILE A 41 -7.72 8.78 15.25
C ILE A 41 -6.28 9.36 15.30
N ARG A 42 -6.05 10.62 14.88
CA ARG A 42 -4.75 11.27 15.16
C ARG A 42 -4.74 11.80 16.58
N ALA A 43 -3.87 11.21 17.42
CA ALA A 43 -3.46 11.73 18.71
C ALA A 43 -2.20 12.61 18.56
#